data_AF-K1TNB5-F1
#
_entry.id   AF-K1TNB5-F1
#
_cell.length_a   1.000
_cell.length_b   1.000
_cell.length_c   1.000
_cell.angle_alpha   90.00
_cell.angle_beta   90.00
_cell.angle_gamma   90.00
#
_symmetry.space_group_name_H-M   'P 1'
#
loop_
_entity.id
_entity.type
_entity.pdbx_description
1 polymer ?
#
loop_
_entity_poly.entity_id
_entity_poly.type
_entity_poly.pdbx_seq_one_letter_code
_entity_poly.pdbx_strand_id
1 'polypeptide(L)'
;MTNEGKGEEVQSLTADCVCVSHTGKPIKAKTVGQSKYVNSIKKNTIVFGVGPAGTGKTYLAVALAVRAFKAHEVQRIILTRPAVEAGEKLGFLPGDLQNKVDPYLRPLYDALFDMMGSEAFQRNMERGCIEVAPLAYMRGRTLDDSFIILDEAQNTTPEQMKMFLTR
;
A
#
# COMPACT_ATOMS: atom_id res chain seq x y z
N MET A 1 34.12 -13.93 27.32
CA MET A 1 32.71 -14.36 27.28
C MET A 1 31.83 -13.12 27.28
N THR A 2 30.69 -13.20 26.59
CA THR A 2 29.61 -12.20 26.42
C THR A 2 29.79 -11.11 25.34
N ASN A 3 29.61 -11.51 24.08
CA ASN A 3 29.05 -10.61 23.06
C ASN A 3 28.14 -11.36 22.04
N GLU A 4 27.53 -12.47 22.43
CA GLU A 4 26.66 -13.28 21.55
C GLU A 4 25.17 -12.96 21.73
N GLY A 5 24.74 -12.48 22.91
CA GLY A 5 23.31 -12.25 23.20
C GLY A 5 22.65 -11.04 22.54
N LYS A 6 23.41 -10.03 22.09
CA LYS A 6 22.84 -8.84 21.42
C LYS A 6 22.50 -9.06 19.95
N GLY A 7 23.15 -10.02 19.28
CA GLY A 7 22.89 -10.34 17.88
C GLY A 7 21.56 -11.07 17.69
N GLU A 8 21.21 -11.96 18.62
CA GLU A 8 19.99 -12.77 18.58
C GLU A 8 18.72 -11.98 18.97
N GLU A 9 18.81 -11.05 19.91
CA GLU A 9 17.69 -10.14 20.24
C GLU A 9 17.35 -9.18 19.08
N VAL A 10 18.35 -8.69 18.35
CA VAL A 10 18.14 -7.84 17.17
C VAL A 10 17.57 -8.64 16.00
N GLN A 11 18.03 -9.88 15.79
CA GLN A 11 17.48 -10.78 14.76
C GLN A 11 16.03 -11.21 15.07
N SER A 12 15.70 -11.52 16.33
CA SER A 12 14.31 -11.86 16.71
C SER A 12 13.37 -10.65 16.62
N LEU A 13 13.84 -9.43 16.93
CA LEU A 13 13.08 -8.20 16.72
C LEU A 13 12.81 -7.90 15.24
N THR A 14 13.68 -8.36 14.33
CA THR A 14 13.51 -8.22 12.88
C THR A 14 12.54 -9.24 12.27
N ALA A 15 12.35 -10.42 12.87
CA ALA A 15 11.45 -11.45 12.36
C ALA A 15 9.97 -10.98 12.33
N ASP A 16 9.57 -10.15 13.30
CA ASP A 16 8.22 -9.60 13.43
C ASP A 16 8.06 -8.17 12.87
N CYS A 17 9.16 -7.57 12.37
CA CYS A 17 9.14 -6.22 11.82
C CYS A 17 8.74 -6.25 10.33
N VAL A 18 7.62 -5.60 10.00
CA VAL A 18 7.11 -5.49 8.63
C VAL A 18 7.84 -4.38 7.88
N CYS A 19 8.02 -3.23 8.51
CA CYS A 19 8.75 -2.09 7.98
C CYS A 19 9.14 -1.18 9.15
N VAL A 20 10.14 -0.32 8.96
CA VAL A 20 10.40 0.80 9.88
C VAL A 20 9.86 2.07 9.21
N SER A 21 9.06 2.83 9.95
CA SER A 21 8.54 4.12 9.49
C SER A 21 9.68 5.12 9.26
N HIS A 22 9.38 6.25 8.60
CA HIS A 22 10.35 7.32 8.42
C HIS A 22 10.87 7.88 9.76
N THR A 23 10.02 7.87 10.79
CA THR A 23 10.36 8.31 12.15
C THR A 23 11.11 7.26 12.98
N GLY A 24 11.49 6.12 12.39
CA GLY A 24 12.21 5.04 13.08
C GLY A 24 11.30 4.11 13.88
N LYS A 25 9.97 4.27 13.81
CA LYS A 25 9.03 3.43 14.54
C LYS A 25 8.85 2.08 13.83
N PRO A 26 9.01 0.95 14.52
CA PRO A 26 8.77 -0.36 13.92
C PRO A 26 7.27 -0.57 13.67
N ILE A 27 6.92 -0.93 12.44
CA ILE A 27 5.59 -1.36 12.03
C ILE A 27 5.58 -2.89 12.14
N LYS A 28 4.72 -3.42 13.02
CA LYS A 28 4.60 -4.86 13.29
C LYS A 28 3.14 -5.30 13.22
N ALA A 29 2.93 -6.56 12.86
CA ALA A 29 1.64 -7.21 13.05
C ALA A 29 1.36 -7.34 14.56
N LYS A 30 0.20 -6.86 15.02
CA LYS A 30 -0.21 -6.87 16.42
C LYS A 30 -1.16 -8.01 16.77
N THR A 31 -1.74 -8.66 15.76
CA THR A 31 -2.70 -9.75 15.95
C THR A 31 -2.32 -10.95 15.10
N VAL A 32 -2.81 -12.14 15.48
CA VAL A 32 -2.63 -13.38 14.70
C VAL A 32 -3.16 -13.22 13.28
N GLY A 33 -4.29 -12.53 13.10
CA GLY A 33 -4.86 -12.26 11.78
C GLY A 33 -3.95 -11.38 10.91
N GLN A 34 -3.36 -10.33 11.50
CA GLN A 34 -2.39 -9.48 10.79
C GLN A 34 -1.12 -10.24 10.44
N SER A 35 -0.61 -11.10 11.33
CA SER A 35 0.56 -11.93 11.05
C SER A 35 0.29 -12.91 9.90
N LYS A 36 -0.88 -13.57 9.89
CA LYS A 36 -1.31 -14.41 8.78
C LYS A 36 -1.38 -13.61 7.47
N TYR A 37 -1.99 -12.43 7.50
CA TYR A 37 -2.11 -11.55 6.33
C TYR A 37 -0.74 -11.14 5.76
N VAL A 38 0.18 -10.69 6.62
CA VAL A 38 1.56 -10.35 6.23
C VAL A 38 2.27 -11.53 5.60
N ASN A 39 2.14 -12.73 6.20
CA ASN A 39 2.75 -13.94 5.69
C ASN A 39 2.13 -14.39 4.36
N SER A 40 0.83 -14.20 4.17
CA SER A 40 0.17 -14.47 2.88
C SER A 40 0.74 -13.58 1.78
N ILE A 41 0.93 -12.28 2.03
CA ILE A 41 1.51 -11.35 1.04
C ILE A 41 2.91 -11.78 0.62
N LYS A 42 3.74 -12.23 1.58
CA LYS A 42 5.11 -12.69 1.28
C LYS A 42 5.18 -13.95 0.42
N LYS A 43 4.13 -14.78 0.43
CA LYS A 43 4.13 -16.14 -0.16
C LYS A 43 3.31 -16.28 -1.43
N ASN A 44 2.43 -15.31 -1.73
CA ASN A 44 1.48 -15.42 -2.83
C ASN A 44 1.54 -14.17 -3.69
N THR A 45 1.39 -14.34 -5.00
CA THR A 45 1.33 -13.25 -5.98
C THR A 45 0.13 -12.33 -5.76
N ILE A 46 -1.03 -12.91 -5.41
CA ILE A 46 -2.29 -12.18 -5.20
C ILE A 46 -2.85 -12.56 -3.83
N VAL A 47 -3.23 -11.56 -3.04
CA VAL A 47 -3.81 -11.74 -1.71
C VAL A 47 -5.02 -10.82 -1.53
N PHE A 48 -6.14 -11.39 -1.10
CA PHE A 48 -7.32 -10.64 -0.70
C PHE A 48 -7.31 -10.40 0.80
N GLY A 49 -7.13 -9.14 1.22
CA GLY A 49 -7.25 -8.72 2.61
C GLY A 49 -8.67 -8.31 2.95
N VAL A 50 -9.49 -9.24 3.47
CA VAL A 50 -10.89 -8.96 3.85
C VAL A 50 -11.02 -8.80 5.36
N GLY A 51 -11.73 -7.77 5.82
CA GLY A 51 -12.03 -7.57 7.23
C GLY A 51 -12.55 -6.16 7.56
N PRO A 52 -12.99 -5.91 8.80
CA PRO A 52 -13.54 -4.61 9.22
C PRO A 52 -12.58 -3.42 9.04
N ALA A 53 -13.12 -2.21 9.02
CA ALA A 53 -12.33 -0.99 9.10
C ALA A 53 -11.45 -0.96 10.37
N GLY A 54 -10.30 -0.28 10.30
CA GLY A 54 -9.38 -0.15 11.45
C GLY A 54 -8.52 -1.38 11.75
N THR A 55 -8.64 -2.49 11.00
CA THR A 55 -7.84 -3.71 11.19
C THR A 55 -6.43 -3.66 10.60
N GLY A 56 -6.05 -2.54 9.97
CA GLY A 56 -4.69 -2.30 9.45
C GLY A 56 -4.36 -2.97 8.11
N LYS A 57 -5.35 -3.46 7.37
CA LYS A 57 -5.15 -4.20 6.10
C LYS A 57 -4.37 -3.38 5.07
N THR A 58 -4.84 -2.18 4.77
CA THR A 58 -4.23 -1.26 3.81
C THR A 58 -2.87 -0.79 4.31
N TYR A 59 -2.79 -0.36 5.58
CA TYR A 59 -1.54 0.12 6.17
C TYR A 59 -0.44 -0.95 6.18
N LEU A 60 -0.74 -2.20 6.54
CA LEU A 60 0.24 -3.29 6.49
C LEU A 60 0.66 -3.67 5.07
N ALA A 61 -0.27 -3.60 4.10
CA ALA A 61 0.07 -3.82 2.70
C ALA A 61 1.03 -2.74 2.18
N VAL A 62 0.75 -1.47 2.47
CA VAL A 62 1.63 -0.35 2.09
C VAL A 62 3.00 -0.49 2.75
N ALA A 63 3.05 -0.92 4.03
CA ALA A 63 4.32 -1.19 4.72
C ALA A 63 5.14 -2.28 4.01
N LEU A 64 4.50 -3.36 3.57
CA LEU A 64 5.16 -4.42 2.80
C LEU A 64 5.61 -3.96 1.42
N ALA A 65 4.81 -3.13 0.74
CA ALA A 65 5.16 -2.55 -0.55
C ALA A 65 6.39 -1.64 -0.43
N VAL A 66 6.43 -0.76 0.57
CA VAL A 66 7.58 0.12 0.83
C VAL A 66 8.82 -0.69 1.20
N ARG A 67 8.67 -1.77 2.00
CA ARG A 67 9.78 -2.68 2.31
C ARG A 67 10.34 -3.32 1.03
N ALA A 68 9.47 -3.89 0.18
CA ALA A 68 9.87 -4.54 -1.06
C ALA A 68 10.55 -3.55 -2.02
N PHE A 69 10.02 -2.33 -2.14
CA PHE A 69 10.60 -1.27 -2.95
C PHE A 69 11.98 -0.83 -2.45
N LYS A 70 12.15 -0.61 -1.14
CA LYS A 70 13.45 -0.27 -0.54
C LYS A 70 14.47 -1.42 -0.66
N ALA A 71 14.01 -2.66 -0.69
CA ALA A 71 14.83 -3.85 -0.90
C ALA A 71 15.11 -4.13 -2.39
N HIS A 72 14.62 -3.29 -3.31
CA HIS A 72 14.72 -3.49 -4.76
C HIS A 72 14.09 -4.81 -5.25
N GLU A 73 13.16 -5.39 -4.49
CA GLU A 73 12.35 -6.55 -4.90
C GLU A 73 11.30 -6.14 -5.96
N VAL A 74 10.90 -4.87 -5.96
CA VAL A 74 10.01 -4.26 -6.95
C VAL A 74 10.55 -2.88 -7.35
N GLN A 75 10.26 -2.44 -8.56
CA GLN A 75 10.66 -1.13 -9.07
C GLN A 75 9.59 -0.06 -8.89
N ARG A 76 8.32 -0.47 -8.70
CA ARG A 76 7.19 0.46 -8.56
C ARG A 76 6.23 0.07 -7.45
N ILE A 77 5.60 1.06 -6.83
CA ILE A 77 4.43 0.89 -5.96
C ILE A 77 3.25 1.61 -6.61
N ILE A 78 2.16 0.89 -6.81
CA ILE A 78 0.93 1.45 -7.39
C ILE A 78 -0.20 1.27 -6.39
N LEU A 79 -0.73 2.37 -5.90
CA LEU A 79 -1.86 2.42 -5.00
C LEU A 79 -3.07 2.93 -5.77
N THR A 80 -4.12 2.13 -5.79
CA THR A 80 -5.34 2.48 -6.49
C THR A 80 -6.57 2.28 -5.64
N ARG A 81 -7.57 3.12 -5.86
CA ARG A 81 -8.87 3.04 -5.19
C ARG A 81 -9.97 3.25 -6.25
N PRO A 82 -11.07 2.47 -6.22
CA PRO A 82 -12.21 2.77 -7.07
C PRO A 82 -12.81 4.11 -6.66
N ALA A 83 -13.24 4.90 -7.64
CA ALA A 83 -14.02 6.09 -7.37
C ALA A 83 -15.37 5.64 -6.77
N VAL A 84 -15.69 6.15 -5.58
CA VAL A 84 -16.98 5.91 -4.93
C VAL A 84 -17.80 7.19 -5.10
N GLU A 85 -18.94 7.09 -5.77
CA GLU A 85 -19.91 8.19 -5.76
C GLU A 85 -20.54 8.23 -4.36
N ALA A 86 -20.06 9.14 -3.50
CA ALA A 86 -20.59 9.35 -2.17
C ALA A 86 -21.94 10.11 -2.22
N GLY A 87 -22.89 9.62 -3.01
CA GLY A 87 -24.20 10.26 -3.24
C GLY A 87 -24.15 11.53 -4.11
N GLU A 88 -22.99 12.16 -4.26
CA GLU A 88 -22.71 13.25 -5.20
C GLU A 88 -21.93 12.71 -6.41
N LYS A 89 -22.37 13.00 -7.63
CA LYS A 89 -21.56 12.70 -8.82
C LYS A 89 -20.22 13.40 -8.67
N LEU A 90 -19.11 12.73 -9.02
CA LEU A 90 -17.75 13.30 -9.02
C LEU A 90 -17.69 14.68 -9.75
N GLY A 91 -18.64 14.95 -10.65
CA GLY A 91 -18.86 16.24 -11.31
C GLY A 91 -19.15 17.45 -10.39
N PHE A 92 -19.65 17.28 -9.15
CA PHE A 92 -20.15 18.38 -8.31
C PHE A 92 -19.12 19.06 -7.41
N LEU A 93 -17.97 18.45 -7.16
CA LEU A 93 -16.89 19.13 -6.44
C LEU A 93 -16.31 20.27 -7.32
N PRO A 94 -15.95 21.45 -6.81
CA PRO A 94 -15.25 22.47 -7.60
C PRO A 94 -13.77 22.08 -7.78
N GLY A 95 -13.18 22.39 -8.94
CA GLY A 95 -11.76 22.12 -9.24
C GLY A 95 -11.53 21.14 -10.40
N ASP A 96 -10.25 20.92 -10.74
CA ASP A 96 -9.85 19.92 -11.74
C ASP A 96 -10.14 18.48 -11.25
N LEU A 97 -10.05 17.50 -12.16
CA LEU A 97 -10.36 16.10 -11.84
C LEU A 97 -9.51 15.56 -10.67
N GLN A 98 -8.29 16.08 -10.51
CA GLN A 98 -7.36 15.67 -9.47
C GLN A 98 -7.83 16.15 -8.09
N ASN A 99 -8.19 17.43 -7.96
CA ASN A 99 -8.73 18.03 -6.74
C ASN A 99 -10.00 17.34 -6.23
N LYS A 100 -10.76 16.70 -7.12
CA LYS A 100 -11.99 15.96 -6.81
C LYS A 100 -11.74 14.56 -6.27
N VAL A 101 -10.66 13.94 -6.72
CA VAL A 101 -10.29 12.55 -6.40
C VAL A 101 -9.40 12.50 -5.15
N ASP A 102 -8.58 13.53 -4.95
CA ASP A 102 -7.58 13.60 -3.88
C ASP A 102 -8.14 13.32 -2.47
N PRO A 103 -9.36 13.76 -2.06
CA PRO A 103 -9.90 13.42 -0.74
C PRO A 103 -10.01 11.91 -0.48
N TYR A 104 -10.35 11.11 -1.50
CA TYR A 104 -10.51 9.65 -1.38
C TYR A 104 -9.18 8.91 -1.32
N LEU A 105 -8.14 9.49 -1.94
CA LEU A 105 -6.78 8.94 -1.97
C LEU A 105 -5.96 9.38 -0.76
N ARG A 106 -6.42 10.39 -0.01
CA ARG A 106 -5.71 10.94 1.15
C ARG A 106 -5.18 9.89 2.15
N PRO A 107 -5.95 8.87 2.56
CA PRO A 107 -5.43 7.85 3.47
C PRO A 107 -4.24 7.06 2.91
N LEU A 108 -4.16 6.91 1.59
CA LEU A 108 -3.05 6.22 0.91
C LEU A 108 -1.78 7.10 0.90
N TYR A 109 -1.94 8.40 0.65
CA TYR A 109 -0.85 9.38 0.77
C TYR A 109 -0.30 9.43 2.19
N ASP A 110 -1.17 9.53 3.19
CA ASP A 110 -0.76 9.61 4.59
C ASP A 110 0.02 8.35 5.04
N ALA A 111 -0.40 7.16 4.59
CA ALA A 111 0.32 5.92 4.87
C ALA A 111 1.73 5.89 4.23
N LEU A 112 1.87 6.35 2.99
CA LEU A 112 3.18 6.43 2.34
C LEU A 112 4.08 7.48 2.98
N PHE A 113 3.54 8.64 3.36
CA PHE A 113 4.29 9.68 4.05
C PHE A 113 4.85 9.18 5.38
N ASP A 114 4.06 8.44 6.16
CA ASP A 114 4.53 7.86 7.42
C ASP A 114 5.68 6.87 7.21
N MET A 115 5.68 6.11 6.11
CA MET A 115 6.67 5.04 5.86
C MET A 115 7.94 5.50 5.13
N MET A 116 7.83 6.57 4.33
CA MET A 116 8.92 7.04 3.47
C MET A 116 9.43 8.44 3.85
N GLY A 117 8.58 9.26 4.45
CA GLY A 117 8.80 10.69 4.61
C GLY A 117 8.31 11.45 3.37
N SER A 118 7.92 12.71 3.56
CA SER A 118 7.34 13.56 2.51
C SER A 118 8.30 13.78 1.35
N GLU A 119 9.56 14.10 1.62
CA GLU A 119 10.58 14.38 0.60
C GLU A 119 10.88 13.14 -0.27
N ALA A 120 11.07 11.98 0.37
CA ALA A 120 11.33 10.75 -0.35
C ALA A 120 10.11 10.29 -1.16
N PHE A 121 8.90 10.46 -0.62
CA PHE A 121 7.68 10.20 -1.37
C PHE A 121 7.60 11.09 -2.61
N GLN A 122 7.73 12.41 -2.47
CA GLN A 122 7.59 13.36 -3.58
C GLN A 122 8.57 13.04 -4.71
N ARG A 123 9.85 12.82 -4.36
CA ARG A 123 10.88 12.44 -5.34
C ARG A 123 10.54 11.14 -6.09
N ASN A 124 9.98 10.14 -5.42
CA ASN A 124 9.60 8.88 -6.06
C ASN A 124 8.31 8.99 -6.87
N MET A 125 7.39 9.87 -6.47
CA MET A 125 6.18 10.19 -7.22
C MET A 125 6.54 10.90 -8.55
N GLU A 126 7.42 11.90 -8.51
CA GLU A 126 7.92 12.62 -9.69
C GLU A 126 8.64 11.69 -10.68
N ARG A 127 9.37 10.69 -10.18
CA ARG A 127 10.05 9.66 -10.99
C ARG A 127 9.10 8.59 -11.54
N GLY A 128 7.83 8.57 -11.12
CA GLY A 128 6.88 7.52 -11.48
C GLY A 128 7.15 6.16 -10.82
N CYS A 129 8.03 6.11 -9.81
CA CYS A 129 8.29 4.92 -9.01
C CYS A 129 7.15 4.64 -8.01
N ILE A 130 6.48 5.68 -7.55
CA ILE A 130 5.28 5.58 -6.74
C ILE A 130 4.15 6.24 -7.51
N GLU A 131 3.00 5.58 -7.54
CA GLU A 131 1.80 6.11 -8.17
C GLU A 131 0.61 5.92 -7.24
N VAL A 132 -0.17 6.98 -7.06
CA VAL A 132 -1.45 6.94 -6.34
C VAL A 132 -2.51 7.49 -7.29
N ALA A 133 -3.41 6.63 -7.77
CA ALA A 133 -4.33 6.99 -8.85
C ALA A 133 -5.69 6.28 -8.73
N PRO A 134 -6.75 6.78 -9.37
CA PRO A 134 -8.02 6.05 -9.50
C PRO A 134 -7.88 4.72 -10.24
N LEU A 135 -8.75 3.76 -9.93
CA LEU A 135 -8.79 2.46 -10.63
C LEU A 135 -8.96 2.58 -12.15
N ALA A 136 -9.66 3.62 -12.62
CA ALA A 136 -9.84 3.86 -14.05
C ALA A 136 -8.51 4.04 -14.81
N TYR A 137 -7.46 4.52 -14.15
CA TYR A 137 -6.14 4.77 -14.75
C TYR A 137 -5.35 3.49 -14.96
N MET A 138 -5.81 2.36 -14.39
CA MET A 138 -5.17 1.05 -14.59
C MET A 138 -5.58 0.42 -15.93
N ARG A 139 -6.59 0.96 -16.62
CA ARG A 139 -7.07 0.39 -17.89
C ARG A 139 -5.99 0.46 -18.96
N GLY A 140 -5.72 -0.67 -19.61
CA GLY A 140 -4.81 -0.76 -20.76
C GLY A 140 -3.32 -0.65 -20.41
N ARG A 141 -2.96 -0.78 -19.13
CA ARG A 141 -1.57 -0.78 -18.68
C ARG A 141 -1.04 -2.20 -18.51
N THR A 142 0.27 -2.35 -18.68
CA THR A 142 1.03 -3.51 -18.23
C THR A 142 1.84 -3.07 -17.01
N LEU A 143 1.67 -3.76 -15.88
CA LEU A 143 2.21 -3.32 -14.59
C LEU A 143 3.32 -4.26 -14.10
N ASP A 144 4.39 -4.36 -14.89
CA ASP A 144 5.56 -5.18 -14.58
C ASP A 144 6.36 -4.64 -13.36
N ASP A 145 7.04 -5.53 -12.64
CA ASP A 145 7.92 -5.25 -11.48
C ASP A 145 7.30 -4.27 -10.46
N SER A 146 6.00 -4.42 -10.22
CA SER A 146 5.20 -3.50 -9.41
C SER A 146 4.55 -4.19 -8.23
N PHE A 147 4.55 -3.53 -7.07
CA PHE A 147 3.67 -3.88 -5.96
C PHE A 147 2.39 -3.06 -6.08
N ILE A 148 1.27 -3.73 -6.37
CA ILE A 148 0.00 -3.08 -6.66
C ILE A 148 -0.99 -3.34 -5.52
N ILE A 149 -1.62 -2.29 -5.01
CA ILE A 149 -2.61 -2.36 -3.94
C ILE A 149 -3.90 -1.69 -4.42
N LEU A 150 -4.98 -2.48 -4.51
CA LEU A 150 -6.34 -2.00 -4.70
C LEU A 150 -7.01 -1.87 -3.33
N ASP A 151 -7.12 -0.64 -2.84
CA ASP A 151 -7.84 -0.35 -1.61
C ASP A 151 -9.35 -0.24 -1.86
N GLU A 152 -10.13 -0.56 -0.83
CA GLU A 152 -11.60 -0.41 -0.84
C GLU A 152 -12.29 -1.12 -2.01
N ALA A 153 -11.74 -2.30 -2.32
CA ALA A 153 -12.12 -3.17 -3.43
C ALA A 153 -13.59 -3.61 -3.39
N GLN A 154 -14.26 -3.55 -2.24
CA GLN A 154 -15.69 -3.85 -2.16
C GLN A 154 -16.56 -2.87 -2.95
N ASN A 155 -16.04 -1.69 -3.30
CA ASN A 155 -16.71 -0.71 -4.15
C ASN A 155 -16.46 -0.94 -5.66
N THR A 156 -15.85 -2.06 -6.04
CA THR A 156 -15.64 -2.41 -7.46
C THR A 156 -16.78 -3.23 -8.04
N THR A 157 -17.01 -3.09 -9.34
CA THR A 157 -17.84 -4.04 -10.10
C THR A 157 -17.02 -5.28 -10.48
N PRO A 158 -17.66 -6.43 -10.79
CA PRO A 158 -16.97 -7.60 -11.29
C PRO A 158 -16.10 -7.32 -12.53
N GLU A 159 -16.55 -6.45 -13.43
CA GLU A 159 -15.80 -6.03 -14.63
C GLU A 159 -14.55 -5.23 -14.26
N GLN A 160 -14.66 -4.34 -13.27
CA GLN A 160 -13.52 -3.57 -12.76
C GLN A 160 -12.51 -4.48 -12.06
N MET A 161 -12.96 -5.44 -11.26
CA MET A 161 -12.09 -6.42 -10.61
C MET A 161 -11.40 -7.31 -11.66
N LYS A 162 -12.12 -7.80 -12.67
CA LYS A 162 -11.53 -8.56 -13.79
C LYS A 162 -10.52 -7.72 -14.55
N MET A 163 -10.85 -6.45 -14.81
CA MET A 163 -9.95 -5.49 -15.46
C MET A 163 -8.66 -5.30 -14.66
N PHE A 164 -8.75 -5.24 -13.33
CA PHE A 164 -7.62 -5.05 -12.43
C PHE A 164 -6.72 -6.28 -12.33
N LEU A 165 -7.30 -7.47 -12.12
CA LEU A 165 -6.56 -8.72 -11.94
C LEU A 165 -5.86 -9.23 -13.21
N THR A 166 -6.16 -8.61 -14.35
CA THR A 166 -5.56 -8.96 -15.66
C THR A 166 -4.52 -7.91 -16.12
N ARG A 167 -3.98 -7.12 -15.19
CA ARG A 167 -2.91 -6.14 -15.42
C ARG A 167 -1.56 -6.63 -14.94
#